data_AF-A0A2K3KY90-F1
#
_entry.id   AF-A0A2K3KY90-F1
#
_cell.length_a   1.000
_cell.length_b   1.000
_cell.length_c   1.000
_cell.angle_alpha   90.00
_cell.angle_beta   90.00
_cell.angle_gamma   90.00
#
_symmetry.space_group_name_H-M   'P 1'
#
loop_
_entity.id
_entity.type
_entity.pdbx_description
1 polymer ?
#
loop_
_entity_poly.entity_id
_entity_poly.type
_entity_poly.pdbx_seq_one_letter_code
_entity_poly.pdbx_strand_id
1 'polypeptide(L)'
;TVLTRRNSLSGVAYKDDPTIMAWELMNEIRCPSDHSGNTVQVWISEMASYLKSIDGNHLLEAGLEGFYGQSNRDSNPNFQVGTDFIANNQIPTIDFATLHSYPDQWLSNKGYEDQISFLRGWLNDHIQDAQNILHKPLLLAEFGISTKNLGNNNSTLRDQFFNTVYSAIYSSASGGGAAVGGLFWQLLAEGMDSFRDDYEVILAQSSSTATLISQESQKLRRIRKMYARLKNIDKWNKSKRN
;
A
#
# COMPACT_ATOMS: atom_id res chain seq x y z
N THR A 1 25.35 -2.62 8.12
CA THR A 1 23.88 -2.79 8.09
C THR A 1 23.41 -2.79 6.65
N VAL A 2 22.13 -3.05 6.36
CA VAL A 2 21.60 -3.00 4.98
C VAL A 2 21.70 -1.59 4.40
N LEU A 3 21.30 -0.56 5.16
CA LEU A 3 21.31 0.84 4.72
C LEU A 3 22.71 1.31 4.25
N THR A 4 23.76 0.95 4.98
CA THR A 4 25.13 1.38 4.67
C THR A 4 25.86 0.42 3.73
N ARG A 5 25.18 -0.61 3.20
CA ARG A 5 25.77 -1.55 2.26
C ARG A 5 26.12 -0.80 0.98
N ARG A 6 27.35 -0.98 0.50
CA ARG A 6 27.76 -0.54 -0.83
C ARG A 6 27.40 -1.61 -1.86
N ASN A 7 26.63 -1.22 -2.87
CA ASN A 7 26.33 -2.08 -4.01
C ASN A 7 27.65 -2.46 -4.71
N SER A 8 27.91 -3.76 -4.91
CA SER A 8 29.15 -4.23 -5.52
C SER A 8 29.24 -3.97 -7.03
N LEU A 9 28.12 -3.67 -7.68
CA LEU A 9 28.03 -3.39 -9.12
C LEU A 9 28.10 -1.89 -9.40
N SER A 10 27.25 -1.10 -8.75
CA SER A 10 27.21 0.37 -8.97
C SER A 10 28.20 1.13 -8.10
N GLY A 11 28.68 0.52 -7.01
CA GLY A 11 29.48 1.20 -6.01
C GLY A 11 28.70 2.21 -5.15
N VAL A 12 27.39 2.39 -5.34
CA VAL A 12 26.59 3.35 -4.54
C VAL A 12 26.17 2.70 -3.22
N ALA A 13 26.22 3.44 -2.10
CA ALA A 13 25.68 2.95 -0.84
C ALA A 13 24.15 2.98 -0.89
N TYR A 14 23.46 1.99 -0.33
CA TYR A 14 22.01 1.87 -0.46
C TYR A 14 21.27 3.11 0.08
N LYS A 15 21.71 3.68 1.20
CA LYS A 15 21.19 4.95 1.73
C LYS A 15 21.37 6.18 0.82
N ASP A 16 22.19 6.07 -0.23
CA ASP A 16 22.46 7.12 -1.20
C ASP A 16 21.95 6.74 -2.61
N ASP A 17 21.29 5.59 -2.78
CA ASP A 17 20.86 5.08 -4.09
C ASP A 17 19.39 5.45 -4.40
N PRO A 18 19.12 6.41 -5.31
CA PRO A 18 17.77 6.89 -5.60
C PRO A 18 16.89 5.86 -6.34
N THR A 19 17.43 4.67 -6.66
CA THR A 19 16.63 3.54 -7.13
C THR A 19 15.69 3.03 -6.03
N ILE A 20 16.09 3.16 -4.76
CA ILE A 20 15.26 2.83 -3.61
C ILE A 20 14.26 3.97 -3.40
N MET A 21 12.96 3.66 -3.32
CA MET A 21 11.94 4.66 -3.02
C MET A 21 11.80 4.87 -1.50
N ALA A 22 11.68 3.76 -0.77
CA ALA A 22 11.38 3.75 0.64
C ALA A 22 11.99 2.52 1.32
N TRP A 23 12.18 2.63 2.63
CA TRP A 23 12.37 1.50 3.52
C TRP A 23 11.04 1.12 4.17
N GLU A 24 10.88 -0.17 4.45
CA GLU A 24 9.82 -0.73 5.27
C GLU A 24 10.43 -1.28 6.56
N LEU A 25 9.81 -0.99 7.71
CA LEU A 25 10.30 -1.49 8.99
C LEU A 25 10.13 -3.00 9.12
N MET A 26 8.92 -3.51 8.90
CA MET A 26 8.60 -4.92 9.00
C MET A 26 7.28 -5.21 8.30
N ASN A 27 7.25 -6.23 7.44
CA ASN A 27 6.03 -6.72 6.81
C ASN A 27 5.02 -7.22 7.84
N GLU A 28 3.80 -6.71 7.77
CA GLU A 28 2.61 -7.16 8.51
C GLU A 28 2.85 -7.29 10.03
N ILE A 29 3.31 -6.19 10.65
CA ILE A 29 3.57 -6.17 12.10
C ILE A 29 2.32 -6.57 12.87
N ARG A 30 2.44 -7.60 13.73
CA ARG A 30 1.41 -7.98 14.70
C ARG A 30 2.02 -8.22 16.08
N CYS A 31 1.31 -7.78 17.12
CA CYS A 31 1.62 -8.01 18.53
C CYS A 31 0.38 -8.55 19.27
N PRO A 32 0.04 -9.84 19.09
CA PRO A 32 -1.14 -10.43 19.74
C PRO A 32 -1.04 -10.51 21.27
N SER A 33 0.15 -10.31 21.84
CA SER A 33 0.34 -10.26 23.29
C SER A 33 -0.05 -8.91 23.91
N ASP A 34 -0.16 -7.83 23.11
CA ASP A 34 -0.51 -6.49 23.59
C ASP A 34 -1.56 -5.82 22.70
N HIS A 35 -2.83 -6.01 23.05
CA HIS A 35 -3.96 -5.40 22.34
C HIS A 35 -4.13 -3.90 22.62
N SER A 36 -3.35 -3.31 23.53
CA SER A 36 -3.38 -1.86 23.74
C SER A 36 -2.72 -1.10 22.58
N GLY A 37 -1.86 -1.77 21.80
CA GLY A 37 -1.09 -1.19 20.71
C GLY A 37 0.17 -0.43 21.15
N ASN A 38 0.40 -0.28 22.47
CA ASN A 38 1.51 0.49 23.01
C ASN A 38 2.87 -0.10 22.64
N THR A 39 3.00 -1.43 22.68
CA THR A 39 4.25 -2.11 22.35
C THR A 39 4.68 -1.81 20.91
N VAL A 40 3.76 -1.95 19.95
CA VAL A 40 4.04 -1.65 18.53
C VAL A 40 4.29 -0.16 18.33
N GLN A 41 3.51 0.72 18.98
CA GLN A 41 3.71 2.17 18.88
C GLN A 41 5.11 2.62 19.32
N VAL A 42 5.60 2.11 20.46
CA VAL A 42 6.94 2.42 20.97
C VAL A 42 8.00 1.86 20.03
N TRP A 43 7.85 0.63 19.57
CA TRP A 43 8.80 -0.01 18.68
C TRP A 43 8.93 0.72 17.34
N ILE A 44 7.82 1.09 16.69
CA ILE A 44 7.84 1.85 15.43
C ILE A 44 8.53 3.21 15.68
N SER A 45 8.21 3.88 16.78
CA SER A 45 8.79 5.20 17.10
C SER A 45 10.31 5.13 17.27
N GLU A 46 10.80 4.11 17.98
CA GLU A 46 12.23 3.88 18.20
C GLU A 46 12.95 3.53 16.88
N MET A 47 12.46 2.52 16.16
CA MET A 47 13.12 1.99 14.97
C MET A 47 13.08 2.96 13.80
N ALA A 48 11.96 3.70 13.63
CA ALA A 48 11.88 4.73 12.60
C ALA A 48 12.86 5.87 12.86
N SER A 49 12.99 6.31 14.12
CA SER A 49 13.96 7.34 14.51
C SER A 49 15.40 6.87 14.30
N TYR A 50 15.70 5.62 14.68
CA TYR A 50 17.02 5.03 14.46
C TYR A 50 17.37 4.94 12.97
N LEU A 51 16.44 4.43 12.15
CA LEU A 51 16.64 4.32 10.70
C LEU A 51 16.91 5.70 10.07
N LYS A 52 16.08 6.70 10.39
CA LYS A 52 16.24 8.08 9.87
C LYS A 52 17.52 8.77 10.35
N SER A 53 18.09 8.35 11.50
CA SER A 53 19.40 8.83 11.96
C SER A 53 20.55 8.36 11.06
N ILE A 54 20.36 7.25 10.33
CA ILE A 54 21.34 6.69 9.40
C ILE A 54 21.04 7.14 7.96
N ASP A 55 19.78 7.15 7.55
CA ASP A 55 19.32 7.50 6.21
C ASP A 55 18.22 8.57 6.27
N GLY A 56 18.59 9.80 5.96
CA GLY A 56 17.67 10.93 5.81
C GLY A 56 17.21 11.20 4.37
N ASN A 57 17.63 10.39 3.39
CA ASN A 57 17.34 10.59 1.98
C ASN A 57 16.04 9.89 1.56
N HIS A 58 15.84 8.65 2.00
CA HIS A 58 14.73 7.80 1.56
C HIS A 58 13.47 7.99 2.41
N LEU A 59 12.33 7.68 1.80
CA LEU A 59 11.07 7.58 2.54
C LEU A 59 11.09 6.37 3.47
N LEU A 60 10.22 6.39 4.48
CA LEU A 60 10.03 5.30 5.43
C LEU A 60 8.54 5.08 5.67
N GLU A 61 8.13 3.83 5.64
CA GLU A 61 6.82 3.40 6.12
C GLU A 61 6.97 2.23 7.12
N ALA A 62 5.87 1.83 7.76
CA ALA A 62 5.89 0.91 8.89
C ALA A 62 5.68 -0.57 8.51
N GLY A 63 5.11 -0.87 7.36
CA GLY A 63 4.72 -2.21 6.88
C GLY A 63 3.41 -2.69 7.48
N LEU A 64 2.44 -1.78 7.66
CA LEU A 64 1.17 -2.11 8.31
C LEU A 64 0.15 -2.65 7.31
N GLU A 65 -0.57 -3.67 7.74
CA GLU A 65 -1.74 -4.16 7.00
C GLU A 65 -2.90 -3.16 7.01
N GLY A 66 -2.93 -2.24 7.99
CA GLY A 66 -3.98 -1.22 8.15
C GLY A 66 -4.92 -1.45 9.33
N PHE A 67 -4.76 -2.50 10.15
CA PHE A 67 -5.68 -2.72 11.26
C PHE A 67 -5.70 -1.55 12.26
N TYR A 68 -6.92 -1.13 12.60
CA TYR A 68 -7.19 -0.12 13.60
C TYR A 68 -7.06 -0.69 15.02
N GLY A 69 -6.67 0.16 15.95
CA GLY A 69 -6.65 -0.14 17.37
C GLY A 69 -7.88 0.44 18.03
N GLN A 70 -7.66 1.26 19.04
CA GLN A 70 -8.73 1.95 19.77
C GLN A 70 -9.36 3.08 18.93
N SER A 71 -8.68 3.54 17.88
CA SER A 71 -9.12 4.63 17.02
C SER A 71 -10.38 4.32 16.20
N ASN A 72 -10.50 3.10 15.67
CA ASN A 72 -11.66 2.69 14.87
C ASN A 72 -11.79 1.15 14.75
N ARG A 73 -11.94 0.46 15.89
CA ARG A 73 -11.96 -1.01 15.94
C ARG A 73 -13.07 -1.65 15.09
N ASP A 74 -14.20 -0.97 14.93
CA ASP A 74 -15.38 -1.52 14.25
C ASP A 74 -15.18 -1.69 12.73
N SER A 75 -14.21 -0.99 12.14
CA SER A 75 -13.83 -1.14 10.73
C SER A 75 -12.93 -2.37 10.46
N ASN A 76 -12.41 -3.03 11.50
CA ASN A 76 -11.60 -4.23 11.34
C ASN A 76 -12.45 -5.49 11.05
N PRO A 77 -11.84 -6.53 10.46
CA PRO A 77 -12.33 -7.89 10.64
C PRO A 77 -12.41 -8.26 12.13
N ASN A 78 -13.12 -9.34 12.48
CA ASN A 78 -13.40 -9.70 13.88
C ASN A 78 -12.19 -10.32 14.63
N PHE A 79 -11.05 -9.62 14.64
CA PHE A 79 -9.84 -9.93 15.37
C PHE A 79 -9.02 -8.65 15.62
N GLN A 80 -7.99 -8.76 16.46
CA GLN A 80 -7.07 -7.67 16.76
C GLN A 80 -5.64 -8.14 16.66
N VAL A 81 -4.75 -7.23 16.27
CA VAL A 81 -3.36 -7.57 16.02
C VAL A 81 -2.37 -6.69 16.78
N GLY A 82 -2.83 -5.78 17.64
CA GLY A 82 -1.94 -4.90 18.41
C GLY A 82 -1.32 -3.75 17.61
N THR A 83 -1.89 -3.39 16.46
CA THR A 83 -1.56 -2.19 15.69
C THR A 83 -2.70 -1.17 15.78
N ASP A 84 -2.42 0.08 15.40
CA ASP A 84 -3.42 1.11 15.20
C ASP A 84 -3.01 1.98 14.01
N PHE A 85 -3.71 1.82 12.87
CA PHE A 85 -3.41 2.54 11.63
C PHE A 85 -3.22 4.04 11.83
N ILE A 86 -4.07 4.69 12.63
CA ILE A 86 -3.97 6.13 12.86
C ILE A 86 -2.77 6.43 13.76
N ALA A 87 -2.70 5.84 14.96
CA ALA A 87 -1.67 6.21 15.93
C ALA A 87 -0.26 5.86 15.44
N ASN A 88 -0.08 4.70 14.79
CA ASN A 88 1.21 4.26 14.27
C ASN A 88 1.68 5.18 13.12
N ASN A 89 0.78 5.55 12.20
CA ASN A 89 1.13 6.45 11.11
C ASN A 89 1.16 7.93 11.50
N GLN A 90 0.77 8.32 12.72
CA GLN A 90 0.99 9.68 13.24
C GLN A 90 2.43 9.93 13.69
N ILE A 91 3.25 8.89 13.80
CA ILE A 91 4.68 9.01 14.12
C ILE A 91 5.35 9.92 13.07
N PRO A 92 6.03 11.02 13.47
CA PRO A 92 6.55 12.01 12.52
C PRO A 92 7.57 11.48 11.51
N THR A 93 8.32 10.44 11.86
CA THR A 93 9.35 9.81 11.01
C THR A 93 8.81 8.84 9.97
N ILE A 94 7.51 8.50 10.03
CA ILE A 94 6.81 7.74 9.00
C ILE A 94 6.33 8.71 7.92
N ASP A 95 6.74 8.54 6.67
CA ASP A 95 6.50 9.51 5.60
C ASP A 95 5.18 9.26 4.85
N PHE A 96 4.74 8.00 4.79
CA PHE A 96 3.49 7.59 4.16
C PHE A 96 2.93 6.34 4.83
N ALA A 97 1.63 6.12 4.66
CA ALA A 97 0.93 4.99 5.22
C ALA A 97 0.77 3.88 4.18
N THR A 98 0.70 2.64 4.67
CA THR A 98 0.44 1.43 3.87
C THR A 98 -0.85 0.75 4.30
N LEU A 99 -1.43 0.01 3.35
CA LEU A 99 -2.66 -0.76 3.52
C LEU A 99 -2.53 -2.08 2.77
N HIS A 100 -2.87 -3.19 3.42
CA HIS A 100 -3.00 -4.49 2.79
C HIS A 100 -4.49 -4.83 2.63
N SER A 101 -4.83 -5.78 1.76
CA SER A 101 -6.23 -6.19 1.56
C SER A 101 -6.35 -7.65 1.13
N TYR A 102 -6.70 -8.51 2.09
CA TYR A 102 -7.00 -9.93 1.88
C TYR A 102 -8.35 -10.37 2.48
N PRO A 103 -9.49 -9.83 2.00
CA PRO A 103 -10.82 -10.19 2.50
C PRO A 103 -11.12 -11.71 2.40
N ASP A 104 -10.56 -12.41 1.42
CA ASP A 104 -10.72 -13.86 1.26
C ASP A 104 -10.05 -14.67 2.39
N GLN A 105 -8.98 -14.13 2.99
CA GLN A 105 -8.34 -14.71 4.18
C GLN A 105 -9.03 -14.27 5.47
N TRP A 106 -9.25 -12.96 5.63
CA TRP A 106 -9.76 -12.38 6.87
C TRP A 106 -11.24 -12.71 7.12
N LEU A 107 -12.01 -12.89 6.04
CA LEU A 107 -13.43 -13.22 6.05
C LEU A 107 -13.67 -14.56 5.32
N SER A 108 -12.83 -15.56 5.62
CA SER A 108 -12.87 -16.88 4.98
C SER A 108 -14.19 -17.64 5.12
N ASN A 109 -15.02 -17.27 6.11
CA ASN A 109 -16.37 -17.80 6.31
C ASN A 109 -17.48 -17.01 5.60
N LYS A 110 -17.13 -15.98 4.83
CA LYS A 110 -18.06 -15.11 4.11
C LYS A 110 -18.03 -15.37 2.61
N GLY A 111 -19.13 -15.03 1.93
CA GLY A 111 -19.21 -15.10 0.48
C GLY A 111 -18.48 -13.91 -0.17
N TYR A 112 -18.18 -14.05 -1.46
CA TYR A 112 -17.46 -13.03 -2.23
C TYR A 112 -18.12 -11.63 -2.19
N GLU A 113 -19.46 -11.55 -2.20
CA GLU A 113 -20.17 -10.26 -2.11
C GLU A 113 -19.93 -9.56 -0.77
N ASP A 114 -19.93 -10.29 0.34
CA ASP A 114 -19.61 -9.75 1.66
C ASP A 114 -18.14 -9.29 1.72
N GLN A 115 -17.24 -10.06 1.12
CA GLN A 115 -15.81 -9.75 1.04
C GLN A 115 -15.55 -8.47 0.23
N ILE A 116 -16.22 -8.30 -0.91
CA ILE A 116 -16.13 -7.09 -1.74
C ILE A 116 -16.80 -5.89 -1.05
N SER A 117 -17.90 -6.10 -0.33
CA SER A 117 -18.53 -5.06 0.47
C SER A 117 -17.58 -4.55 1.56
N PHE A 118 -16.95 -5.48 2.30
CA PHE A 118 -15.91 -5.16 3.26
C PHE A 118 -14.74 -4.41 2.61
N LEU A 119 -14.21 -4.89 1.47
CA LEU A 119 -13.12 -4.24 0.75
C LEU A 119 -13.45 -2.77 0.44
N ARG A 120 -14.66 -2.46 -0.01
CA ARG A 120 -15.06 -1.07 -0.31
C ARG A 120 -15.04 -0.18 0.94
N GLY A 121 -15.57 -0.68 2.06
CA GLY A 121 -15.52 0.02 3.34
C GLY A 121 -14.09 0.22 3.82
N TRP A 122 -13.31 -0.86 3.82
CA TRP A 122 -11.89 -0.88 4.17
C TRP A 122 -11.10 0.17 3.39
N LEU A 123 -11.22 0.19 2.07
CA LEU A 123 -10.56 1.20 1.23
C LEU A 123 -11.02 2.61 1.54
N ASN A 124 -12.33 2.83 1.69
CA ASN A 124 -12.87 4.16 1.96
C ASN A 124 -12.36 4.73 3.28
N ASP A 125 -12.45 3.98 4.36
CA ASP A 125 -12.10 4.44 5.71
C ASP A 125 -10.62 4.85 5.77
N HIS A 126 -9.73 4.00 5.26
CA HIS A 126 -8.29 4.29 5.24
C HIS A 126 -7.92 5.47 4.35
N ILE A 127 -8.58 5.60 3.19
CA ILE A 127 -8.37 6.77 2.31
C ILE A 127 -8.79 8.05 3.03
N GLN A 128 -9.94 8.04 3.72
CA GLN A 128 -10.42 9.21 4.46
C GLN A 128 -9.50 9.55 5.63
N ASP A 129 -9.03 8.56 6.39
CA ASP A 129 -8.13 8.81 7.53
C ASP A 129 -6.75 9.28 7.07
N ALA A 130 -6.21 8.69 6.00
CA ALA A 130 -4.96 9.16 5.41
C ALA A 130 -5.07 10.61 4.91
N GLN A 131 -6.21 10.96 4.30
CA GLN A 131 -6.47 12.30 3.78
C GLN A 131 -6.69 13.34 4.88
N ASN A 132 -7.55 13.03 5.84
CA ASN A 132 -8.14 14.02 6.74
C ASN A 132 -7.53 14.03 8.15
N ILE A 133 -6.89 12.93 8.56
CA ILE A 133 -6.29 12.80 9.89
C ILE A 133 -4.76 12.78 9.79
N LEU A 134 -4.22 11.88 8.96
CA LEU A 134 -2.76 11.71 8.85
C LEU A 134 -2.13 12.82 8.00
N HIS A 135 -2.86 13.29 6.99
CA HIS A 135 -2.33 14.16 5.93
C HIS A 135 -1.07 13.57 5.28
N LYS A 136 -1.06 12.24 5.09
CA LYS A 136 0.03 11.47 4.50
C LYS A 136 -0.47 10.71 3.28
N PRO A 137 0.39 10.47 2.27
CA PRO A 137 0.05 9.57 1.17
C PRO A 137 -0.29 8.17 1.70
N LEU A 138 -1.18 7.48 1.01
CA LEU A 138 -1.55 6.09 1.24
C LEU A 138 -1.17 5.26 0.02
N LEU A 139 -0.43 4.18 0.26
CA LEU A 139 -0.13 3.16 -0.73
C LEU A 139 -0.84 1.86 -0.33
N LEU A 140 -1.60 1.27 -1.26
CA LEU A 140 -2.06 -0.10 -1.06
C LEU A 140 -0.90 -1.03 -1.38
N ALA A 141 -0.11 -1.36 -0.35
CA ALA A 141 1.16 -2.06 -0.51
C ALA A 141 0.96 -3.55 -0.83
N GLU A 142 -0.19 -4.11 -0.47
CA GLU A 142 -0.60 -5.44 -0.93
C GLU A 142 -2.10 -5.53 -1.14
N PHE A 143 -2.49 -6.19 -2.22
CA PHE A 143 -3.86 -6.67 -2.40
C PHE A 143 -3.86 -7.83 -3.39
N GLY A 144 -4.76 -8.77 -3.16
CA GLY A 144 -4.93 -9.91 -4.04
C GLY A 144 -6.13 -10.74 -3.61
N ILE A 145 -6.51 -11.69 -4.47
CA ILE A 145 -7.54 -12.67 -4.15
C ILE A 145 -7.11 -14.04 -4.71
N SER A 146 -7.17 -15.07 -3.87
CA SER A 146 -6.77 -16.43 -4.22
C SER A 146 -7.68 -16.98 -5.32
N THR A 147 -7.12 -17.51 -6.40
CA THR A 147 -7.93 -18.13 -7.46
C THR A 147 -8.59 -19.44 -7.04
N LYS A 148 -8.02 -20.11 -6.02
CA LYS A 148 -8.48 -21.43 -5.56
C LYS A 148 -9.93 -21.41 -5.05
N ASN A 149 -10.34 -20.32 -4.42
CA ASN A 149 -11.65 -20.20 -3.79
C ASN A 149 -12.74 -19.62 -4.72
N LEU A 150 -12.38 -19.25 -5.96
CA LEU A 150 -13.29 -18.53 -6.89
C LEU A 150 -14.02 -19.46 -7.88
N GLY A 151 -13.71 -20.75 -7.90
CA GLY A 151 -14.31 -21.73 -8.80
C GLY A 151 -14.14 -21.36 -10.28
N ASN A 152 -15.12 -21.71 -11.11
CA ASN A 152 -15.05 -21.55 -12.57
C ASN A 152 -15.08 -20.07 -13.05
N ASN A 153 -15.42 -19.11 -12.18
CA ASN A 153 -15.49 -17.68 -12.51
C ASN A 153 -14.26 -16.90 -12.02
N ASN A 154 -13.15 -17.59 -11.76
CA ASN A 154 -11.95 -17.03 -11.12
C ASN A 154 -11.43 -15.74 -11.76
N SER A 155 -11.36 -15.68 -13.10
CA SER A 155 -10.85 -14.51 -13.82
C SER A 155 -11.77 -13.30 -13.64
N THR A 156 -13.09 -13.50 -13.72
CA THR A 156 -14.07 -12.40 -13.59
C THR A 156 -14.09 -11.84 -12.17
N LEU A 157 -14.07 -12.70 -11.15
CA LEU A 157 -14.09 -12.28 -9.75
C LEU A 157 -12.77 -11.60 -9.37
N ARG A 158 -11.62 -12.14 -9.82
CA ARG A 158 -10.32 -11.48 -9.61
C ARG A 158 -10.28 -10.10 -10.28
N ASP A 159 -10.77 -9.98 -11.50
CA ASP A 159 -10.81 -8.69 -12.20
C ASP A 159 -11.72 -7.67 -11.51
N GLN A 160 -12.88 -8.09 -10.99
CA GLN A 160 -13.77 -7.23 -10.23
C GLN A 160 -13.11 -6.76 -8.92
N PHE A 161 -12.37 -7.64 -8.23
CA PHE A 161 -11.59 -7.26 -7.06
C PHE A 161 -10.52 -6.21 -7.40
N PHE A 162 -9.69 -6.48 -8.40
CA PHE A 162 -8.64 -5.55 -8.86
C PHE A 162 -9.23 -4.22 -9.31
N ASN A 163 -10.33 -4.25 -10.06
CA ASN A 163 -11.00 -3.03 -10.52
C ASN A 163 -11.60 -2.24 -9.36
N THR A 164 -12.08 -2.89 -8.28
CA THR A 164 -12.55 -2.20 -7.07
C THR A 164 -11.42 -1.41 -6.42
N VAL A 165 -10.26 -2.05 -6.23
CA VAL A 165 -9.05 -1.43 -5.69
C VAL A 165 -8.56 -0.27 -6.58
N TYR A 166 -8.34 -0.54 -7.86
CA TYR A 166 -7.83 0.46 -8.80
C TYR A 166 -8.79 1.64 -9.01
N SER A 167 -10.11 1.41 -8.99
CA SER A 167 -11.08 2.50 -9.06
C SER A 167 -11.02 3.42 -7.84
N ALA A 168 -10.82 2.87 -6.64
CA ALA A 168 -10.67 3.66 -5.43
C ALA A 168 -9.38 4.51 -5.47
N ILE A 169 -8.24 3.90 -5.85
CA ILE A 169 -6.96 4.59 -6.02
C ILE A 169 -7.10 5.72 -7.07
N TYR A 170 -7.61 5.40 -8.25
CA TYR A 170 -7.78 6.37 -9.33
C TYR A 170 -8.69 7.52 -8.93
N SER A 171 -9.82 7.23 -8.27
CA SER A 171 -10.76 8.26 -7.80
C SER A 171 -10.09 9.20 -6.80
N SER A 172 -9.36 8.67 -5.83
CA SER A 172 -8.58 9.48 -4.88
C SER A 172 -7.52 10.31 -5.61
N ALA A 173 -6.61 9.66 -6.36
CA ALA A 173 -5.47 10.31 -6.99
C ALA A 173 -5.88 11.38 -8.01
N SER A 174 -6.95 11.15 -8.78
CA SER A 174 -7.44 12.13 -9.77
C SER A 174 -8.05 13.38 -9.13
N GLY A 175 -8.60 13.26 -7.92
CA GLY A 175 -9.06 14.37 -7.10
C GLY A 175 -7.96 15.04 -6.26
N GLY A 176 -6.73 14.52 -6.29
CA GLY A 176 -5.61 15.00 -5.45
C GLY A 176 -5.66 14.48 -4.02
N GLY A 177 -6.34 13.37 -3.80
CA GLY A 177 -6.47 12.70 -2.51
C GLY A 177 -5.25 11.85 -2.11
N ALA A 178 -5.32 11.25 -0.92
CA ALA A 178 -4.22 10.57 -0.26
C ALA A 178 -3.82 9.22 -0.88
N ALA A 179 -4.77 8.42 -1.39
CA ALA A 179 -4.40 7.18 -2.10
C ALA A 179 -3.78 7.52 -3.47
N VAL A 180 -2.53 7.08 -3.65
CA VAL A 180 -1.68 7.49 -4.79
C VAL A 180 -1.12 6.33 -5.61
N GLY A 181 -1.36 5.09 -5.20
CA GLY A 181 -0.92 3.90 -5.93
C GLY A 181 -1.33 2.60 -5.24
N GLY A 182 -0.99 1.49 -5.88
CA GLY A 182 -1.15 0.16 -5.30
C GLY A 182 -0.21 -0.86 -5.94
N LEU A 183 0.14 -1.87 -5.15
CA LEU A 183 1.00 -3.00 -5.51
C LEU A 183 0.18 -4.28 -5.30
N PHE A 184 -0.05 -5.04 -6.37
CA PHE A 184 -0.78 -6.29 -6.25
C PHE A 184 0.16 -7.41 -5.78
N TRP A 185 -0.37 -8.34 -4.99
CA TRP A 185 0.31 -9.56 -4.60
C TRP A 185 -0.20 -10.72 -5.48
N GLN A 186 0.64 -11.43 -6.23
CA GLN A 186 2.04 -11.12 -6.56
C GLN A 186 2.35 -11.42 -8.03
N LEU A 187 3.44 -10.85 -8.55
CA LEU A 187 3.92 -11.15 -9.89
C LEU A 187 4.77 -12.42 -9.86
N LEU A 188 4.44 -13.40 -10.72
CA LEU A 188 5.36 -14.49 -11.05
C LEU A 188 5.76 -14.44 -12.52
N ALA A 189 7.01 -14.82 -12.80
CA ALA A 189 7.49 -15.04 -14.16
C ALA A 189 7.14 -16.47 -14.63
N GLU A 190 7.18 -16.69 -15.95
CA GLU A 190 7.01 -18.04 -16.51
C GLU A 190 8.08 -19.00 -15.96
N GLY A 191 7.66 -20.24 -15.66
CA GLY A 191 8.54 -21.26 -15.09
C GLY A 191 8.74 -21.19 -13.58
N MET A 192 8.09 -20.25 -12.88
CA MET A 192 8.13 -20.15 -11.42
C MET A 192 6.98 -20.89 -10.72
N ASP A 193 6.44 -21.95 -11.30
CA ASP A 193 5.24 -22.63 -10.80
C ASP A 193 5.38 -23.17 -9.37
N SER A 194 6.61 -23.46 -8.90
CA SER A 194 6.88 -23.89 -7.52
C SER A 194 6.70 -22.79 -6.47
N PHE A 195 6.52 -21.53 -6.87
CA PHE A 195 6.33 -20.37 -6.00
C PHE A 195 4.88 -19.89 -5.95
N ARG A 196 3.97 -20.58 -6.63
CA ARG A 196 2.55 -20.23 -6.62
C ARG A 196 1.97 -20.34 -5.20
N ASP A 197 1.21 -19.33 -4.83
CA ASP A 197 0.46 -19.25 -3.57
C ASP A 197 -1.03 -18.98 -3.81
N ASP A 198 -1.49 -19.21 -5.06
CA ASP A 198 -2.83 -18.97 -5.58
C ASP A 198 -3.15 -17.49 -5.89
N TYR A 199 -2.28 -16.53 -5.55
CA TYR A 199 -2.44 -15.10 -5.79
C TYR A 199 -1.73 -14.61 -7.05
N GLU A 200 -0.86 -15.43 -7.63
CA GLU A 200 0.04 -15.01 -8.70
C GLU A 200 -0.68 -14.43 -9.93
N VAL A 201 -0.09 -13.40 -10.51
CA VAL A 201 -0.41 -12.88 -11.83
C VAL A 201 0.83 -13.08 -12.71
N ILE A 202 0.68 -13.81 -13.81
CA ILE A 202 1.74 -14.02 -14.79
C ILE A 202 1.45 -13.14 -16.00
N LEU A 203 2.15 -12.01 -16.12
CA LEU A 203 1.85 -10.99 -17.14
C LEU A 203 1.98 -11.51 -18.58
N ALA A 204 2.91 -12.43 -18.82
CA ALA A 204 3.15 -13.02 -20.14
C ALA A 204 1.94 -13.80 -20.68
N GLN A 205 1.11 -14.35 -19.79
CA GLN A 205 -0.11 -15.08 -20.15
C GLN A 205 -1.24 -14.16 -20.69
N SER A 206 -1.01 -12.84 -20.72
CA SER A 206 -1.95 -11.86 -21.32
C SER A 206 -3.37 -11.97 -20.77
N SER A 207 -3.51 -12.20 -19.46
CA SER A 207 -4.82 -12.27 -18.79
C SER A 207 -5.56 -10.93 -18.81
N SER A 208 -6.88 -10.98 -18.60
CA SER A 208 -7.68 -9.78 -18.41
C SER A 208 -7.20 -8.95 -17.20
N THR A 209 -6.70 -9.59 -16.15
CA THR A 209 -6.05 -8.93 -15.01
C THR A 209 -4.78 -8.17 -15.43
N ALA A 210 -3.93 -8.73 -16.29
CA ALA A 210 -2.76 -8.03 -16.84
C ALA A 210 -3.16 -6.78 -17.64
N THR A 211 -4.29 -6.85 -18.36
CA THR A 211 -4.86 -5.70 -19.06
C THR A 211 -5.31 -4.62 -18.08
N LEU A 212 -5.99 -4.97 -16.98
CA LEU A 212 -6.39 -4.02 -15.93
C LEU A 212 -5.18 -3.32 -15.29
N ILE A 213 -4.13 -4.07 -14.96
CA ILE A 213 -2.88 -3.54 -14.40
C ILE A 213 -2.25 -2.51 -15.36
N SER A 214 -2.19 -2.83 -16.65
CA SER A 214 -1.66 -1.93 -17.68
C SER A 214 -2.52 -0.66 -17.83
N GLN A 215 -3.84 -0.80 -17.82
CA GLN A 215 -4.77 0.34 -17.90
C GLN A 215 -4.63 1.27 -16.70
N GLU A 216 -4.55 0.73 -15.48
CA GLU A 216 -4.39 1.54 -14.27
C GLU A 216 -3.05 2.28 -14.28
N SER A 217 -1.96 1.58 -14.64
CA SER A 217 -0.64 2.19 -14.79
C SER A 217 -0.66 3.38 -15.77
N GLN A 218 -1.41 3.26 -16.87
CA GLN A 218 -1.57 4.35 -17.83
C GLN A 218 -2.40 5.51 -17.27
N LYS A 219 -3.47 5.24 -16.52
CA LYS A 219 -4.31 6.25 -15.86
C LYS A 219 -3.51 7.06 -14.84
N LEU A 220 -2.81 6.42 -13.91
CA LEU A 220 -1.98 7.09 -12.90
C LEU A 220 -0.83 7.90 -13.54
N ARG A 221 -0.24 7.39 -14.63
CA ARG A 221 0.76 8.16 -15.40
C ARG A 221 0.19 9.45 -16.00
N ARG A 222 -1.07 9.46 -16.42
CA ARG A 222 -1.74 10.68 -16.93
C ARG A 222 -1.96 11.68 -15.79
N ILE A 223 -2.39 11.22 -14.61
CA ILE A 223 -2.55 12.05 -13.41
C ILE A 223 -1.22 12.71 -13.03
N ARG A 224 -0.13 11.94 -12.94
CA ARG A 224 1.21 12.47 -12.66
C ARG A 224 1.63 13.58 -13.63
N LYS A 225 1.40 13.38 -14.93
CA LYS A 225 1.71 14.39 -15.96
C LYS A 225 0.85 15.65 -15.82
N MET A 226 -0.42 15.50 -15.45
CA MET A 226 -1.33 16.61 -15.20
C MET A 226 -0.84 17.47 -14.03
N TYR A 227 -0.58 16.87 -12.86
CA TYR A 227 -0.10 17.60 -11.68
C TYR A 227 1.28 18.24 -11.89
N ALA A 228 2.18 17.59 -12.63
CA ALA A 228 3.46 18.19 -13.01
C ALA A 228 3.28 19.48 -13.82
N ARG A 229 2.32 19.49 -14.77
CA ARG A 229 1.99 20.70 -15.55
C ARG A 229 1.40 21.80 -14.67
N LEU A 230 0.46 21.46 -13.79
CA LEU A 230 -0.15 22.43 -12.87
C LEU A 230 0.91 23.08 -11.96
N LYS A 231 1.85 22.30 -11.43
CA LYS A 231 2.97 22.82 -10.62
C LYS A 231 3.87 23.78 -11.41
N ASN A 232 4.13 23.49 -12.69
CA ASN A 232 4.92 24.38 -13.55
C ASN A 232 4.19 25.69 -13.86
N ILE A 233 2.87 25.65 -14.07
CA ILE A 233 2.05 26.84 -14.26
C ILE A 233 2.06 27.72 -13.00
N ASP A 234 1.89 27.13 -11.82
CA ASP A 234 1.93 27.87 -10.54
C ASP A 234 3.29 28.55 -10.32
N LYS A 235 4.40 27.85 -10.60
CA LYS A 235 5.75 28.45 -10.54
C LYS A 235 5.89 29.63 -11.49
N TRP A 236 5.41 29.52 -12.73
CA TRP A 236 5.48 30.60 -13.71
C TRP A 236 4.62 31.80 -13.32
N ASN A 237 3.43 31.57 -12.77
CA ASN A 237 2.58 32.64 -12.26
C ASN A 237 3.23 33.38 -11.08
N LYS A 238 3.88 32.65 -10.17
CA LYS A 238 4.65 33.24 -9.06
C LYS A 238 5.83 34.08 -9.55
N SER A 239 6.56 33.62 -10.57
CA SER A 239 7.68 34.39 -11.14
C SER A 239 7.25 35.65 -11.90
N LYS A 240 5.98 35.76 -12.31
CA LYS A 240 5.44 36.97 -12.97
C LYS A 240 4.90 38.02 -12.00
N ARG A 241 4.69 37.65 -10.74
CA ARG A 241 4.20 38.54 -9.68
C ARG A 241 5.31 39.20 -8.87
N ASN A 242 6.56 38.75 -9.07
CA ASN A 242 7.79 39.33 -8.55
C ASN A 242 8.52 40.06 -9.67
#